data_AF-A0A1Y1KI64-F1
#
_entry.id   AF-A0A1Y1KI64-F1
#
_cell.length_a   1.000
_cell.length_b   1.000
_cell.length_c   1.000
_cell.angle_alpha   90.00
_cell.angle_beta   90.00
_cell.angle_gamma   90.00
#
_symmetry.space_group_name_H-M   'P 1'
#
loop_
_entity.id
_entity.type
_entity.pdbx_description
1 polymer ?
#
loop_
_entity_poly.entity_id
_entity_poly.type
_entity_poly.pdbx_seq_one_letter_code
_entity_poly.pdbx_strand_id
1 'polypeptide(L)'
;RGFQQYLVDYKITVYQHNTKGREVVFEGPEMNKKINLLYDDNHFNVITSLTAAFACSYYCEPCHTPFDHKNNHRCEVTCAACQQTPACSPDGDIKINCE
;
A
#
# COMPACT_ATOMS: atom_id res chain seq x y z
N ARG A 1 2.09 -15.61 -20.62
CA ARG A 1 0.76 -15.58 -19.95
C ARG A 1 1.00 -15.71 -18.46
N GLY A 2 0.54 -14.76 -17.65
CA GLY A 2 0.83 -14.72 -16.21
C GLY A 2 -0.30 -15.33 -15.37
N PHE A 3 0.03 -15.81 -14.17
CA PHE A 3 -0.91 -16.45 -13.24
C PHE A 3 -2.09 -15.55 -12.84
N GLN A 4 -1.88 -14.23 -12.81
CA GLN A 4 -2.91 -13.21 -12.57
C GLN A 4 -4.16 -13.34 -13.46
N GLN A 5 -4.03 -13.84 -14.69
CA GLN A 5 -5.15 -13.96 -15.63
C GLN A 5 -6.16 -15.04 -15.22
N TYR A 6 -5.75 -16.00 -14.40
CA TYR A 6 -6.61 -17.10 -13.94
C TYR A 6 -7.24 -16.83 -12.57
N LEU A 7 -6.72 -15.86 -11.82
CA LEU A 7 -7.25 -15.44 -10.51
C LEU A 7 -8.00 -14.11 -10.66
N VAL A 8 -9.12 -14.15 -11.37
CA VAL A 8 -9.88 -12.97 -11.78
C VAL A 8 -10.40 -12.11 -10.61
N ASP A 9 -10.59 -12.70 -9.43
CA ASP A 9 -11.09 -12.02 -8.23
C ASP A 9 -9.98 -11.53 -7.29
N TYR A 10 -8.71 -11.80 -7.61
CA TYR A 10 -7.58 -11.54 -6.73
C TYR A 10 -6.60 -10.57 -7.38
N LYS A 11 -6.15 -9.57 -6.63
CA LYS A 11 -4.97 -8.77 -6.94
C LYS A 11 -3.75 -9.50 -6.40
N ILE A 12 -2.83 -9.88 -7.28
CA ILE A 12 -1.52 -10.38 -6.87
C ILE A 12 -0.56 -9.20 -6.81
N THR A 13 0.10 -9.01 -5.67
CA THR A 13 1.17 -8.02 -5.51
C THR A 13 2.44 -8.73 -5.06
N VAL A 14 3.54 -8.49 -5.76
CA VAL A 14 4.85 -9.09 -5.49
C VAL A 14 5.80 -7.99 -5.00
N TYR A 15 6.15 -8.05 -3.73
CA TYR A 15 7.01 -7.08 -3.07
C TYR A 15 8.46 -7.55 -3.06
N GLN A 16 9.39 -6.64 -3.31
CA GLN A 16 10.82 -6.91 -3.13
C GLN A 16 11.17 -6.91 -1.63
N HIS A 17 11.78 -7.99 -1.14
CA HIS A 17 12.15 -8.10 0.27
C HIS A 17 13.20 -7.06 0.70
N ASN A 18 14.26 -6.90 -0.11
CA ASN A 18 15.40 -6.03 0.22
C ASN A 18 15.05 -4.55 0.39
N THR A 19 13.98 -4.07 -0.24
CA THR A 19 13.53 -2.68 -0.14
C THR A 19 12.42 -2.48 0.89
N LYS A 20 12.07 -3.54 1.63
CA LYS A 20 10.92 -3.59 2.55
C LYS A 20 9.60 -3.26 1.84
N GLY A 21 9.42 -3.79 0.64
CA GLY A 21 8.20 -3.61 -0.16
C GLY A 21 8.08 -2.28 -0.90
N ARG A 22 9.03 -1.34 -0.73
CA ARG A 22 9.06 -0.08 -1.49
C ARG A 22 9.17 -0.26 -2.99
N GLU A 23 9.80 -1.35 -3.40
CA GLU A 23 9.85 -1.76 -4.79
C GLU A 23 8.93 -2.95 -4.98
N VAL A 24 8.09 -2.86 -6.01
CA VAL A 24 7.11 -3.88 -6.36
C VAL A 24 7.52 -4.46 -7.71
N VAL A 25 7.74 -5.76 -7.73
CA VAL A 25 8.17 -6.52 -8.92
C VAL A 25 6.98 -6.68 -9.87
N PHE A 26 5.79 -6.85 -9.31
CA PHE A 26 4.56 -7.02 -10.06
C PHE A 26 3.36 -6.54 -9.25
N GLU A 27 2.44 -5.84 -9.91
CA GLU A 27 1.17 -5.43 -9.32
C GLU A 27 0.03 -5.73 -10.30
N GLY A 28 -0.90 -6.56 -9.86
CA GLY A 28 -2.12 -6.86 -10.59
C GLY A 28 -3.15 -5.72 -10.54
N PRO A 29 -4.24 -5.84 -11.32
CA PRO A 29 -5.34 -4.88 -11.25
C PRO A 29 -5.99 -4.85 -9.86
N GLU A 30 -6.60 -3.71 -9.50
CA GLU A 30 -7.37 -3.58 -8.26
C GLU A 30 -8.54 -4.56 -8.23
N MET A 31 -8.61 -5.35 -7.16
CA MET A 31 -9.61 -6.40 -6.94
C MET A 31 -9.93 -6.50 -5.44
N ASN A 32 -11.07 -7.14 -5.13
CA ASN A 32 -11.56 -7.25 -3.76
C ASN A 32 -10.69 -8.15 -2.86
N LYS A 33 -10.06 -9.19 -3.43
CA LYS A 33 -9.21 -10.13 -2.69
C LYS A 33 -7.75 -9.86 -3.03
N LYS A 34 -6.85 -10.10 -2.09
CA LYS A 34 -5.41 -9.82 -2.25
C LYS A 34 -4.59 -11.09 -2.01
N ILE A 35 -3.55 -11.26 -2.82
CA ILE A 35 -2.48 -12.24 -2.60
C ILE A 35 -1.18 -11.45 -2.59
N ASN A 36 -0.56 -11.40 -1.41
CA ASN A 36 0.71 -10.71 -1.23
C ASN A 36 1.83 -11.74 -1.24
N LEU A 37 2.78 -11.55 -2.15
CA LEU A 37 3.98 -12.36 -2.27
C LEU A 37 5.20 -11.51 -1.94
N LEU A 38 6.13 -12.10 -1.21
CA LEU A 38 7.44 -11.52 -0.93
C LEU A 38 8.46 -12.24 -1.80
N TYR A 39 9.16 -11.50 -2.65
CA TYR A 39 10.24 -12.01 -3.48
C TYR A 39 11.58 -11.80 -2.78
N ASP A 40 12.26 -12.91 -2.50
CA ASP A 40 13.55 -12.96 -1.81
C ASP A 40 14.38 -14.11 -2.39
N ASP A 41 15.64 -13.83 -2.76
CA ASP A 41 16.60 -14.81 -3.30
C ASP A 41 16.02 -15.82 -4.31
N ASN A 42 15.37 -15.31 -5.37
CA ASN A 42 14.74 -16.11 -6.43
C ASN A 42 13.60 -17.03 -5.94
N HIS A 43 13.03 -16.76 -4.77
CA HIS A 43 11.91 -17.48 -4.18
C HIS A 43 10.75 -16.52 -3.87
N PHE A 44 9.52 -17.05 -3.95
CA PHE A 44 8.30 -16.32 -3.62
C PHE A 44 7.68 -16.89 -2.35
N ASN A 45 7.57 -16.07 -1.32
CA ASN A 45 6.91 -16.42 -0.06
C ASN A 45 5.52 -15.78 -0.01
N VAL A 46 4.50 -16.56 0.35
CA VAL A 46 3.17 -16.00 0.61
C VAL A 46 3.18 -15.30 1.97
N ILE A 47 2.75 -14.04 2.00
CA ILE A 47 2.63 -13.27 3.24
C ILE A 47 1.17 -12.90 3.48
N THR A 48 0.72 -13.04 4.74
CA THR A 48 -0.65 -12.70 5.15
C THR A 48 -0.73 -11.33 5.83
N SER A 49 0.40 -10.76 6.21
CA SER A 49 0.51 -9.45 6.85
C SER A 49 1.75 -8.71 6.35
N LEU A 50 1.53 -7.54 5.74
CA LEU A 50 2.60 -6.65 5.25
C LEU A 50 3.41 -6.07 6.40
N THR A 51 2.76 -5.71 7.50
CA THR A 51 3.42 -5.16 8.69
C THR A 51 4.33 -6.18 9.36
N ALA A 52 3.89 -7.44 9.44
CA ALA A 52 4.73 -8.53 9.95
C ALA A 52 5.91 -8.83 9.00
N ALA A 53 5.66 -8.87 7.68
CA ALA A 53 6.69 -9.15 6.69
C ALA A 53 7.79 -8.07 6.64
N PHE A 54 7.43 -6.80 6.83
CA PHE A 54 8.37 -5.67 6.75
C PHE A 54 8.83 -5.12 8.10
N ALA A 55 8.44 -5.77 9.20
CA ALA A 55 8.76 -5.38 10.57
C ALA A 55 8.49 -3.89 10.82
N CYS A 56 7.27 -3.43 10.51
CA CYS A 56 6.83 -2.05 10.70
C CYS A 56 5.45 -2.00 11.36
N SER A 57 5.11 -0.87 11.99
CA SER A 57 3.81 -0.72 12.64
C SER A 57 2.66 -0.55 11.65
N TYR A 58 2.92 0.12 10.53
CA TYR A 58 1.94 0.43 9.50
C TYR A 58 2.56 0.30 8.12
N TYR A 59 1.73 0.00 7.12
CA TYR A 59 2.15 -0.08 5.73
C TYR A 59 1.13 0.61 4.83
N CYS A 60 1.58 1.53 3.99
CA CYS A 60 0.74 2.17 3.00
C CYS A 60 0.82 1.38 1.71
N GLU A 61 -0.23 0.64 1.36
CA GLU A 61 -0.29 -0.11 0.11
C GLU A 61 -0.26 0.79 -1.14
N PRO A 62 -1.01 1.92 -1.23
CA PRO A 62 -0.95 2.80 -2.40
C PRO A 62 0.44 3.40 -2.67
N CYS A 63 1.18 3.73 -1.61
CA CYS A 63 2.52 4.32 -1.72
C CYS A 63 3.64 3.29 -1.54
N HIS A 64 3.31 2.01 -1.35
CA HIS A 64 4.23 0.92 -1.04
C HIS A 64 5.26 1.27 0.05
N THR A 65 4.86 1.97 1.10
CA THR A 65 5.81 2.52 2.08
C THR A 65 5.51 2.02 3.50
N PRO A 66 6.47 1.34 4.17
CA PRO A 66 6.36 1.02 5.60
C PRO A 66 6.63 2.26 6.46
N PHE A 67 5.93 2.39 7.59
CA PHE A 67 6.11 3.49 8.54
C PHE A 67 5.73 3.08 9.97
N ASP A 68 6.37 3.71 10.96
CA ASP A 68 6.23 3.29 12.37
C ASP A 68 5.24 4.13 13.17
N HIS A 69 4.95 5.35 12.73
CA HIS A 69 4.03 6.28 13.39
C HIS A 69 3.01 6.84 12.41
N LYS A 70 1.74 6.95 12.84
CA LYS A 70 0.61 7.35 11.98
C LYS A 70 0.86 8.63 11.16
N ASN A 71 1.58 9.59 11.71
CA ASN A 71 1.84 10.89 11.08
C ASN A 71 3.12 10.95 10.24
N ASN A 72 3.93 9.88 10.19
CA ASN A 72 5.20 9.88 9.46
C ASN A 72 5.03 9.69 7.96
N HIS A 73 3.87 9.19 7.52
CA HIS A 73 3.57 9.00 6.11
C HIS A 73 2.42 9.91 5.69
N ARG A 74 2.67 10.77 4.71
CA ARG A 74 1.63 11.58 4.04
C ARG A 74 1.33 10.93 2.69
N CYS A 75 0.18 10.27 2.59
CA CYS A 75 -0.22 9.57 1.39
C CYS A 75 -0.82 10.56 0.38
N GLU A 76 -0.49 10.41 -0.91
CA GLU A 76 -1.00 11.31 -1.96
C GLU A 76 -2.52 11.21 -2.14
N VAL A 77 -3.12 10.07 -1.77
CA VAL A 77 -4.58 9.88 -1.83
C VAL A 77 -5.32 10.42 -0.60
N THR A 78 -4.59 10.87 0.42
CA THR A 78 -5.16 11.45 1.65
C THR A 78 -5.07 12.97 1.63
N CYS A 79 -6.04 13.66 2.23
CA CYS A 79 -5.97 15.11 2.41
C CYS A 79 -4.78 15.50 3.30
N ALA A 80 -3.93 16.44 2.88
CA ALA A 80 -2.77 16.87 3.68
C ALA A 80 -3.14 17.54 5.02
N ALA A 81 -4.34 18.13 5.12
CA ALA A 81 -4.81 18.84 6.31
C ALA A 81 -5.46 17.90 7.35
N CYS A 82 -6.42 17.08 6.93
CA CYS A 82 -7.19 16.22 7.84
C CYS A 82 -6.82 14.72 7.78
N GLN A 83 -5.91 14.33 6.86
CA GLN A 83 -5.45 12.96 6.63
C GLN A 83 -6.57 11.96 6.30
N GLN A 84 -7.75 12.43 5.88
CA GLN A 84 -8.86 11.58 5.45
C GLN A 84 -8.69 11.10 4.00
N THR A 85 -9.26 9.94 3.71
CA THR A 85 -9.39 9.38 2.34
C THR A 85 -10.89 9.27 1.99
N PRO A 86 -11.34 9.71 0.80
CA PRO A 86 -10.56 10.37 -0.25
C PRO A 86 -10.10 11.77 0.17
N ALA A 87 -9.11 12.32 -0.55
CA ALA A 87 -8.68 13.70 -0.35
C ALA A 87 -9.86 14.67 -0.43
N CYS A 88 -9.90 15.66 0.47
CA CYS A 88 -10.94 16.68 0.46
C CYS A 88 -10.92 17.43 -0.88
N SER A 89 -12.10 17.67 -1.45
CA SER A 89 -12.23 18.49 -2.66
C SER A 89 -11.72 19.91 -2.38
N PRO A 90 -10.91 20.50 -3.27
CA PRO A 90 -10.45 21.89 -3.12
C PRO A 90 -11.60 22.91 -3.20
N ASP A 91 -12.75 22.53 -3.76
CA ASP A 91 -13.94 23.39 -3.92
C ASP A 91 -14.88 23.44 -2.69
N GLY A 92 -14.53 22.76 -1.60
CA GLY A 92 -15.23 22.89 -0.33
C GLY A 92 -14.60 23.98 0.52
N ASP A 93 -15.22 25.17 0.57
CA ASP A 93 -14.88 26.26 1.49
C ASP A 93 -14.90 25.81 2.96
N ILE A 94 -13.85 25.15 3.43
CA ILE A 94 -13.62 24.89 4.84
C ILE A 94 -12.49 25.80 5.28
N LYS A 95 -12.87 27.03 5.66
CA LYS A 95 -11.99 27.93 6.41
C LYS A 95 -11.83 27.35 7.81
N ILE A 96 -10.73 26.64 8.03
CA ILE A 96 -10.31 26.25 9.39
C ILE A 96 -9.58 27.46 9.95
N ASN A 97 -10.22 28.21 10.86
CA ASN A 97 -9.51 29.20 11.66
C ASN A 97 -8.57 28.45 12.62
N CYS A 98 -7.32 28.87 12.67
CA CYS A 98 -6.42 28.51 13.76
C CYS A 98 -6.84 29.32 15.01
N GLU A 99 -7.32 28.64 16.05
CA GLU A 99 -7.33 29.17 17.41
C GLU A 99 -5.98 28.93 18.09
#